data_AF-A0A9D7TV49-F1
#
_entry.id   AF-A0A9D7TV49-F1
#
_cell.length_a   1.000
_cell.length_b   1.000
_cell.length_c   1.000
_cell.angle_alpha   90.00
_cell.angle_beta   90.00
_cell.angle_gamma   90.00
#
_symmetry.space_group_name_H-M   'P 1'
#
loop_
_entity.id
_entity.type
_entity.pdbx_description
1 polymer ?
#
loop_
_entity_poly.entity_id
_entity_poly.type
_entity_poly.pdbx_seq_one_letter_code
_entity_poly.pdbx_strand_id
1 'polypeptide(L)'
;MKRTYWINVTNVDNRLVIYLNGETLWDSGIVHDDPEMNHFIDITLPLKEHPNQSNELIFEGFNDDYHASIKDDNVELKSWHFGYRVFRKVEDAEGNVISEEDMLKPYNEKHMSNPNIRAINNSYIIVASKEGEGFKVISNSLSQHFYN
;
A
#
# COMPACT_ATOMS: atom_id res chain seq x y z
N MET A 1 -7.39 -26.76 -0.49
CA MET A 1 -7.40 -25.39 0.06
C MET A 1 -6.39 -24.55 -0.70
N LYS A 2 -6.82 -23.40 -1.22
CA LYS A 2 -6.00 -22.47 -1.99
C LYS A 2 -5.69 -21.26 -1.11
N ARG A 3 -4.41 -20.84 -1.09
CA ARG A 3 -3.97 -19.62 -0.38
C ARG A 3 -3.58 -18.56 -1.39
N THR A 4 -4.19 -17.39 -1.26
CA THR A 4 -3.92 -16.20 -2.08
C THR A 4 -3.60 -15.00 -1.19
N TYR A 5 -2.91 -14.03 -1.75
CA TYR A 5 -2.39 -12.84 -1.07
C TYR A 5 -2.83 -11.61 -1.83
N TRP A 6 -3.38 -10.65 -1.10
CA TRP A 6 -4.07 -9.52 -1.70
C TRP A 6 -3.70 -8.23 -0.99
N ILE A 7 -3.65 -7.16 -1.76
CA ILE A 7 -3.69 -5.79 -1.26
C ILE A 7 -5.13 -5.31 -1.44
N ASN A 8 -5.70 -4.69 -0.42
CA ASN A 8 -6.91 -3.88 -0.56
C ASN A 8 -6.55 -2.42 -0.27
N VAL A 9 -6.74 -1.55 -1.24
CA VAL A 9 -6.63 -0.10 -1.09
C VAL A 9 -8.03 0.46 -0.80
N THR A 10 -8.22 0.92 0.42
CA THR A 10 -9.52 1.42 0.90
C THR A 10 -9.72 2.90 0.57
N ASN A 11 -8.67 3.71 0.64
CA ASN A 11 -8.73 5.16 0.45
C ASN A 11 -7.47 5.68 -0.24
N VAL A 12 -7.64 6.65 -1.13
CA VAL A 12 -6.55 7.44 -1.72
C VAL A 12 -7.02 8.88 -1.85
N ASP A 13 -6.30 9.80 -1.21
CA ASP A 13 -6.44 11.25 -1.41
C ASP A 13 -5.07 11.77 -1.89
N ASN A 14 -5.04 12.25 -3.14
CA ASN A 14 -3.89 12.44 -4.04
C ASN A 14 -3.43 11.16 -4.75
N ARG A 15 -2.12 10.83 -4.76
CA ARG A 15 -1.60 9.72 -5.58
C ARG A 15 -0.86 8.70 -4.74
N LEU A 16 -1.27 7.45 -4.83
CA LEU A 16 -0.60 6.26 -4.29
C LEU A 16 -0.03 5.41 -5.43
N VAL A 17 1.23 5.01 -5.30
CA VAL A 17 1.92 4.06 -6.17
C VAL A 17 2.43 2.89 -5.33
N ILE A 18 2.21 1.67 -5.80
CA ILE A 18 2.56 0.43 -5.11
C ILE A 18 3.59 -0.32 -5.93
N TYR A 19 4.69 -0.70 -5.30
CA TYR A 19 5.75 -1.49 -5.91
C TYR A 19 5.95 -2.80 -5.18
N LEU A 20 6.26 -3.85 -5.92
CA LEU A 20 6.71 -5.13 -5.37
C LEU A 20 7.95 -5.59 -6.11
N ASN A 21 9.03 -5.82 -5.37
CA ASN A 21 10.33 -6.24 -5.91
C ASN A 21 10.88 -5.30 -7.00
N GLY A 22 10.61 -4.00 -6.87
CA GLY A 22 11.02 -2.97 -7.84
C GLY A 22 10.08 -2.82 -9.04
N GLU A 23 9.05 -3.65 -9.20
CA GLU A 23 8.05 -3.51 -10.26
C GLU A 23 6.82 -2.74 -9.76
N THR A 24 6.28 -1.85 -10.60
CA THR A 24 5.03 -1.15 -10.29
C THR A 24 3.85 -2.12 -10.42
N LEU A 25 3.20 -2.42 -9.30
CA LEU A 25 1.97 -3.21 -9.28
C LEU A 25 0.75 -2.37 -9.67
N TRP A 26 0.70 -1.14 -9.16
CA TRP A 26 -0.45 -0.27 -9.33
C TRP A 26 -0.09 1.19 -9.09
N ASP A 27 -0.75 2.08 -9.84
CA ASP A 27 -0.71 3.53 -9.68
C ASP A 27 -2.15 4.03 -9.73
N SER A 28 -2.57 4.66 -8.64
CA SER A 28 -3.94 5.23 -8.54
C SER A 28 -4.19 6.39 -9.50
N GLY A 29 -3.13 6.99 -10.07
CA GLY A 29 -3.23 8.33 -10.64
C GLY A 29 -3.51 9.37 -9.57
N ILE A 30 -4.03 10.53 -9.96
CA ILE A 30 -4.41 11.58 -9.01
C ILE A 30 -5.88 11.38 -8.63
N VAL A 31 -6.14 11.23 -7.34
CA VAL A 31 -7.46 11.08 -6.74
C VAL A 31 -7.73 12.28 -5.84
N HIS A 32 -8.98 12.74 -5.80
CA HIS A 32 -9.40 13.89 -4.99
C HIS A 32 -10.55 13.50 -4.08
N ASP A 33 -10.71 14.24 -2.98
CA ASP A 33 -11.82 14.15 -2.04
C ASP A 33 -11.87 12.85 -1.21
N ASP A 34 -10.74 12.14 -1.10
CA ASP A 34 -10.58 10.96 -0.25
C ASP A 34 -11.69 9.88 -0.40
N PRO A 35 -11.98 9.41 -1.63
CA PRO A 35 -13.04 8.45 -1.86
C PRO A 35 -12.69 7.09 -1.27
N GLU A 36 -13.71 6.37 -0.82
CA GLU A 36 -13.61 4.94 -0.60
C GLU A 36 -13.46 4.23 -1.97
N MET A 37 -12.35 3.52 -2.17
CA MET A 37 -12.04 2.83 -3.42
C MET A 37 -12.32 1.33 -3.37
N ASN A 38 -11.95 0.69 -2.25
CA ASN A 38 -12.04 -0.76 -2.05
C ASN A 38 -11.45 -1.57 -3.23
N HIS A 39 -10.24 -1.18 -3.65
CA HIS A 39 -9.55 -1.73 -4.82
C HIS A 39 -8.64 -2.91 -4.45
N PHE A 40 -8.77 -4.04 -5.13
CA PHE A 40 -8.06 -5.28 -4.81
C PHE A 40 -6.98 -5.62 -5.84
N ILE A 41 -5.77 -5.94 -5.37
CA ILE A 41 -4.62 -6.32 -6.20
C ILE A 41 -4.13 -7.69 -5.74
N ASP A 42 -4.09 -8.68 -6.64
CA ASP A 42 -3.53 -10.01 -6.37
C ASP A 42 -2.00 -9.96 -6.44
N ILE A 43 -1.34 -10.33 -5.34
CA ILE A 43 0.13 -10.40 -5.25
C ILE A 43 0.63 -11.84 -5.06
N THR A 44 -0.25 -12.84 -5.25
CA THR A 44 0.05 -14.25 -4.99
C THR A 44 1.19 -14.78 -5.87
N LEU A 45 1.16 -14.48 -7.17
CA LEU A 45 2.18 -14.96 -8.10
C LEU A 45 3.51 -14.23 -7.91
N PRO A 46 3.54 -12.86 -7.87
CA PRO A 46 4.78 -12.13 -7.59
C PRO A 46 5.51 -12.58 -6.32
N LEU A 47 4.78 -12.82 -5.22
CA LEU A 47 5.40 -13.29 -3.98
C LEU A 47 6.03 -14.69 -4.11
N LYS A 48 5.46 -15.55 -4.96
CA LYS A 48 5.89 -16.95 -5.13
C LYS A 48 7.01 -17.13 -6.15
N GLU A 49 7.29 -16.14 -6.98
CA GLU A 49 8.27 -16.26 -8.06
C GLU A 49 9.69 -16.51 -7.53
N HIS A 50 10.01 -15.97 -6.34
CA HIS A 50 11.31 -16.13 -5.69
C HIS A 50 11.16 -16.60 -4.24
N PRO A 51 10.81 -17.88 -4.01
CA PRO A 51 10.44 -18.39 -2.68
C PRO A 51 11.58 -18.38 -1.64
N ASN A 52 12.83 -18.29 -2.11
CA ASN A 52 14.04 -18.26 -1.27
C ASN A 52 14.58 -16.83 -1.06
N GLN A 53 13.88 -15.81 -1.55
CA GLN A 53 14.28 -14.42 -1.42
C GLN A 53 13.25 -13.64 -0.60
N SER A 54 13.70 -12.53 -0.03
CA SER A 54 12.79 -11.55 0.54
C SER A 54 12.14 -10.74 -0.57
N ASN A 55 10.84 -10.50 -0.42
CA ASN A 55 10.08 -9.59 -1.24
C ASN A 55 10.05 -8.20 -0.58
N GLU A 56 10.23 -7.15 -1.36
CA GLU A 56 10.08 -5.77 -0.89
C GLU A 56 8.79 -5.17 -1.44
N LEU A 57 7.85 -4.82 -0.56
CA LEU A 57 6.59 -4.18 -0.90
C LEU A 57 6.62 -2.72 -0.43
N ILE A 58 6.47 -1.78 -1.36
CA ILE A 58 6.55 -0.33 -1.09
C ILE A 58 5.22 0.32 -1.45
N PHE A 59 4.74 1.19 -0.56
CA PHE A 59 3.64 2.12 -0.79
C PHE A 59 4.18 3.55 -0.75
N GLU A 60 4.20 4.21 -1.91
CA GLU A 60 4.59 5.61 -2.05
C GLU A 60 3.37 6.48 -2.28
N GLY A 61 3.10 7.41 -1.37
CA GLY A 61 2.02 8.38 -1.49
C GLY A 61 2.57 9.78 -1.71
N PHE A 62 1.92 10.54 -2.59
CA PHE A 62 2.30 11.89 -2.99
C PHE A 62 1.14 12.84 -2.73
N ASN A 63 1.43 14.01 -2.17
CA ASN A 63 0.45 15.08 -1.95
C ASN A 63 0.54 16.10 -3.10
N ASP A 64 0.26 15.68 -4.33
CA ASP A 64 0.53 16.48 -5.53
C ASP A 64 -0.45 17.68 -5.67
N ASP A 65 0.07 18.84 -6.08
CA ASP A 65 -0.71 19.98 -6.53
C ASP A 65 -0.15 20.59 -7.80
N TYR A 66 -0.85 20.40 -8.91
CA TYR A 66 -0.49 20.97 -10.20
C TYR A 66 -0.87 22.46 -10.33
N HIS A 67 -1.66 23.01 -9.40
CA HIS A 67 -2.07 24.42 -9.42
C HIS A 67 -1.17 25.33 -8.57
N ALA A 68 -0.47 24.79 -7.58
CA ALA A 68 0.48 25.56 -6.78
C ALA A 68 1.83 25.70 -7.49
N SER A 69 2.20 26.92 -7.89
CA SER A 69 3.58 27.19 -8.26
C SER A 69 4.47 27.07 -7.02
N ILE A 70 5.59 26.33 -7.12
CA ILE A 70 6.60 26.07 -6.06
C ILE A 70 7.19 27.36 -5.40
N LYS A 71 6.81 28.55 -5.87
CA LYS A 71 7.38 29.85 -5.50
C LYS A 71 6.53 30.71 -4.57
N ASP A 72 5.42 30.20 -4.05
CA ASP A 72 4.64 30.98 -3.08
C ASP A 72 5.11 30.66 -1.67
N ASP A 73 5.63 31.63 -0.93
CA ASP A 73 6.04 31.45 0.47
C ASP A 73 4.82 31.21 1.40
N ASN A 74 3.60 31.27 0.86
CA ASN A 74 2.32 30.99 1.53
C ASN A 74 1.62 29.75 0.93
N VAL A 75 2.33 28.65 0.71
CA VAL A 75 1.69 27.44 0.20
C VAL A 75 0.67 26.92 1.21
N GLU A 76 -0.62 26.92 0.84
CA GLU A 76 -1.68 26.34 1.65
C GLU A 76 -1.46 24.82 1.79
N LEU A 77 -1.49 24.33 3.02
CA LEU A 77 -1.34 22.92 3.31
C LEU A 77 -2.49 22.13 2.65
N LYS A 78 -2.16 21.00 2.03
CA LYS A 78 -3.15 20.10 1.42
C LYS A 78 -3.31 18.81 2.21
N SER A 79 -4.55 18.33 2.24
CA SER A 79 -4.86 17.04 2.84
C SER A 79 -4.43 15.88 1.95
N TRP A 80 -4.04 14.79 2.59
CA TRP A 80 -3.83 13.49 1.96
C TRP A 80 -4.21 12.37 2.93
N HIS A 81 -4.52 11.20 2.38
CA HIS A 81 -4.92 10.02 3.12
C HIS A 81 -4.72 8.78 2.26
N PHE A 82 -4.08 7.75 2.81
CA PHE A 82 -3.78 6.51 2.09
C PHE A 82 -4.16 5.31 2.96
N GLY A 83 -5.34 4.73 2.70
CA GLY A 83 -5.84 3.56 3.40
C GLY A 83 -5.55 2.30 2.61
N TYR A 84 -4.87 1.33 3.21
CA TYR A 84 -4.62 0.02 2.59
C TYR A 84 -4.41 -1.08 3.62
N ARG A 85 -4.58 -2.34 3.19
CA ARG A 85 -4.18 -3.53 3.94
C ARG A 85 -3.59 -4.59 3.01
N VAL A 86 -2.74 -5.46 3.55
CA VAL A 86 -2.29 -6.69 2.89
C VAL A 86 -2.82 -7.85 3.70
N PHE A 87 -3.46 -8.80 3.05
CA PHE A 87 -4.12 -9.91 3.74
C PHE A 87 -3.97 -11.21 2.95
N ARG A 88 -4.04 -12.31 3.69
CA ARG A 88 -4.10 -13.66 3.15
C ARG A 88 -5.55 -14.12 3.11
N LYS A 89 -5.95 -14.72 2.00
CA LYS A 89 -7.25 -15.36 1.82
C LYS A 89 -7.07 -16.86 1.64
N VAL A 90 -7.85 -17.66 2.37
CA VAL A 90 -7.89 -19.12 2.24
C VAL A 90 -9.24 -19.53 1.68
N GLU A 91 -9.22 -20.25 0.55
CA GLU A 91 -10.40 -20.75 -0.14
C GLU A 91 -10.45 -22.30 -0.07
N ASP A 92 -11.65 -22.87 0.00
CA ASP A 92 -11.88 -24.32 -0.10
C ASP A 92 -11.69 -24.82 -1.55
N ALA A 93 -12.11 -26.05 -1.85
CA ALA A 93 -11.99 -26.60 -3.21
C ALA A 93 -13.08 -26.05 -4.15
N GLU A 94 -14.19 -25.61 -3.56
CA GLU A 94 -15.38 -25.07 -4.20
C GLU A 94 -15.29 -23.57 -4.46
N GLY A 95 -14.28 -22.89 -3.88
CA GLY A 95 -14.02 -21.46 -4.02
C GLY A 95 -14.63 -20.58 -2.92
N ASN A 96 -15.22 -21.17 -1.88
CA ASN A 96 -15.72 -20.41 -0.74
C ASN A 96 -14.57 -19.92 0.13
N VAL A 97 -14.70 -18.71 0.64
CA VAL A 97 -13.73 -18.10 1.56
C VAL A 97 -13.87 -18.75 2.93
N ILE A 98 -12.84 -19.47 3.36
CA ILE A 98 -12.77 -20.07 4.71
C ILE A 98 -12.25 -19.04 5.71
N SER A 99 -11.21 -18.27 5.35
CA SER A 99 -10.65 -17.24 6.22
C SER A 99 -9.97 -16.11 5.46
N GLU A 100 -9.96 -14.94 6.09
CA GLU A 100 -9.12 -13.80 5.76
C GLU A 100 -8.32 -13.38 6.99
N GLU A 101 -7.02 -13.18 6.82
CA GLU A 101 -6.11 -12.77 7.89
C GLU A 101 -5.21 -11.63 7.41
N ASP A 102 -5.24 -10.50 8.12
CA ASP A 102 -4.39 -9.35 7.80
C ASP A 102 -2.93 -9.66 8.11
N MET A 103 -2.06 -9.52 7.10
CA MET A 103 -0.61 -9.54 7.24
C MET A 103 -0.06 -8.15 7.55
N LEU A 104 -0.74 -7.12 7.06
CA LEU A 104 -0.43 -5.72 7.25
C LEU A 104 -1.73 -4.92 7.26
N LYS A 105 -1.91 -4.09 8.28
CA LYS A 105 -2.96 -3.09 8.36
C LYS A 105 -2.38 -1.86 9.06
N PRO A 106 -1.72 -0.95 8.33
CA PRO A 106 -1.13 0.22 8.92
C PRO A 106 -2.23 1.17 9.40
N TYR A 107 -1.90 1.93 10.43
CA TYR A 107 -2.72 3.03 10.88
C TYR A 107 -2.25 4.30 10.16
N ASN A 108 -2.96 4.67 9.11
CA ASN A 108 -2.72 5.90 8.35
C ASN A 108 -3.92 6.81 8.57
N GLU A 109 -3.72 7.94 9.26
CA GLU A 109 -4.75 8.94 9.40
C GLU A 109 -4.74 9.88 8.20
N LYS A 110 -5.80 10.68 8.09
CA LYS A 110 -5.81 11.82 7.20
C LYS A 110 -4.89 12.89 7.77
N HIS A 111 -3.93 13.35 6.97
CA HIS A 111 -2.93 14.33 7.37
C HIS A 111 -2.94 15.53 6.43
N MET A 112 -2.20 16.57 6.83
CA MET A 112 -1.94 17.74 6.01
C MET A 112 -0.44 17.93 5.84
N SER A 113 -0.03 18.36 4.65
CA SER A 113 1.37 18.66 4.38
C SER A 113 1.51 19.69 3.26
N ASN A 114 2.74 20.17 3.04
CA ASN A 114 3.05 20.95 1.85
C ASN A 114 2.66 20.14 0.60
N PRO A 115 2.11 20.77 -0.44
CA PRO A 115 1.88 20.09 -1.69
C PRO A 115 3.19 19.76 -2.40
N ASN A 116 3.10 18.88 -3.41
CA ASN A 116 4.21 18.41 -4.24
C ASN A 116 5.35 17.75 -3.45
N ILE A 117 5.00 17.04 -2.37
CA ILE A 117 5.92 16.21 -1.60
C ILE A 117 5.53 14.73 -1.71
N ARG A 118 6.50 13.85 -1.45
CA ARG A 118 6.20 12.45 -1.10
C ARG A 118 5.71 12.41 0.35
N ALA A 119 4.41 12.24 0.51
CA ALA A 119 3.71 12.21 1.79
C ALA A 119 4.01 10.93 2.58
N ILE A 120 4.03 9.76 1.94
CA ILE A 120 4.42 8.51 2.58
C ILE A 120 5.41 7.70 1.73
N ASN A 121 6.27 6.94 2.39
CA ASN A 121 7.11 5.91 1.79
C ASN A 121 7.22 4.75 2.78
N ASN A 122 6.25 3.84 2.73
CA ASN A 122 6.16 2.71 3.64
C ASN A 122 6.67 1.45 2.91
N SER A 123 7.81 0.93 3.35
CA SER A 123 8.40 -0.32 2.83
C SER A 123 8.23 -1.47 3.82
N TYR A 124 7.94 -2.66 3.30
CA TYR A 124 7.74 -3.89 4.05
C TYR A 124 8.54 -5.02 3.43
N ILE A 125 9.29 -5.73 4.28
CA ILE A 125 10.01 -6.94 3.87
C ILE A 125 9.16 -8.16 4.18
N ILE A 126 8.79 -8.90 3.14
CA ILE A 126 7.96 -10.11 3.19
C ILE A 126 8.81 -11.33 2.85
N VAL A 127 8.76 -12.36 3.67
CA VAL A 127 9.45 -13.64 3.40
C VAL A 127 8.48 -14.80 3.43
N ALA A 128 8.82 -15.86 2.71
CA ALA A 128 8.18 -17.15 2.93
C ALA A 128 8.45 -17.59 4.39
N SER A 129 7.38 -17.88 5.12
CA SER A 129 7.44 -18.65 6.36
C SER A 129 7.87 -20.09 6.05
N LYS A 130 8.10 -20.90 7.09
CA LYS A 130 8.43 -22.33 6.93
C LYS A 130 7.48 -23.00 5.92
N GLU A 131 7.98 -24.02 5.23
CA GLU A 131 7.23 -24.72 4.19
C GLU A 131 5.78 -24.99 4.62
N GLY A 132 4.83 -24.41 3.87
CA GLY A 132 3.40 -24.60 4.10
C GLY A 132 2.70 -23.55 4.98
N GLU A 133 3.40 -22.61 5.63
CA GLU A 133 2.79 -21.55 6.45
C GLU A 133 2.44 -20.27 5.66
N GLY A 134 2.99 -20.12 4.46
CA GLY A 134 2.72 -18.97 3.58
C GLY A 134 3.75 -17.86 3.70
N PHE A 135 3.36 -16.61 3.49
CA PHE A 135 4.22 -15.42 3.61
C PHE A 135 3.92 -14.63 4.87
N LYS A 136 4.93 -13.94 5.40
CA LYS A 136 4.80 -13.01 6.53
C LYS A 136 5.67 -11.76 6.35
N VAL A 137 5.22 -10.65 6.91
CA VAL A 137 6.05 -9.44 7.06
C VAL A 137 7.03 -9.66 8.21
N ILE A 138 8.32 -9.39 8.01
CA ILE A 138 9.37 -9.54 9.03
C ILE A 138 10.06 -8.23 9.41
N SER A 139 9.93 -7.20 8.58
CA SER A 139 10.51 -5.89 8.83
C SER A 139 9.70 -4.82 8.09
N ASN A 140 9.78 -3.59 8.58
CA ASN A 140 9.21 -2.43 7.93
C ASN A 140 10.12 -1.20 8.10
N SER A 141 9.99 -0.27 7.17
CA SER A 141 10.52 1.09 7.26
C SER A 141 9.40 2.03 6.87
N LEU A 142 8.89 2.79 7.84
CA LEU A 142 7.73 3.66 7.67
C LEU A 142 8.18 5.11 7.70
N SER A 143 7.77 5.87 6.70
CA SER A 143 8.07 7.29 6.58
C SER A 143 6.80 8.02 6.19
N GLN A 144 6.46 9.04 6.97
CA GLN A 144 5.33 9.92 6.73
C GLN A 144 5.76 11.38 6.94
N HIS A 145 5.39 12.25 6.01
CA HIS A 145 5.72 13.67 6.02
C HIS A 145 4.43 14.48 6.16
N PHE A 146 4.21 15.01 7.36
CA PHE A 146 3.06 15.86 7.69
C PHE A 146 3.52 17.07 8.51
N TYR A 147 2.68 18.11 8.52
CA TYR A 147 2.85 19.28 9.36
C TYR A 147 2.24 19.01 10.75
N ASN A 148 2.88 19.50 11.82
CA ASN A 148 2.35 19.45 13.20
C ASN A 148 1.70 20.78 13.60
#